data_AF-A0AAE7DH96-F1
#
_entry.id   AF-A0AAE7DH96-F1
#
_cell.length_a   1.000
_cell.length_b   1.000
_cell.length_c   1.000
_cell.angle_alpha   90.00
_cell.angle_beta   90.00
_cell.angle_gamma   90.00
#
_symmetry.space_group_name_H-M   'P 1'
#
loop_
_entity.id
_entity.type
_entity.pdbx_description
1 polymer ?
#
loop_
_entity_poly.entity_id
_entity_poly.type
_entity_poly.pdbx_seq_one_letter_code
_entity_poly.pdbx_strand_id
1 'polypeptide(L)'
;MLEEMAAPSPPAAEVVTVPRILAEAALTALEDKGATPSEVLALRCILAEPVLQLWAIHSVGPGEEYPCLNREDAERRAKELRAMGDTMKAERIARGESVEHWPDWVTNVVPSPWEPAEHFEIMAEEWMEDADQLRKEVIKLTDQSKELLESLTNLVGLARLGSARLDKYNAALAPAEAVIAKAAQ
;
A
#
# COMPACT_ATOMS: atom_id res chain seq x y z
N MET A 1 34.60 21.60 -4.59
CA MET A 1 33.27 20.99 -4.40
C MET A 1 32.19 21.92 -3.86
N LEU A 2 32.49 23.14 -3.37
CA LEU A 2 31.46 24.10 -2.91
C LEU A 2 31.08 25.18 -3.93
N GLU A 3 31.82 25.33 -5.04
CA GLU A 3 31.54 26.36 -6.07
C GLU A 3 30.55 25.92 -7.15
N GLU A 4 30.34 24.61 -7.38
CA GLU A 4 29.37 24.12 -8.38
C GLU A 4 27.90 24.31 -7.96
N MET A 5 27.64 24.52 -6.67
CA MET A 5 26.28 24.75 -6.14
C MET A 5 25.85 26.23 -6.18
N ALA A 6 26.76 27.14 -6.56
CA ALA A 6 26.52 28.58 -6.63
C ALA A 6 26.39 29.11 -8.08
N ALA A 7 26.43 28.22 -9.08
CA ALA A 7 26.21 28.61 -10.46
C ALA A 7 24.73 29.05 -10.63
N PRO A 8 24.45 30.25 -11.17
CA PRO A 8 23.09 30.66 -11.48
C PRO A 8 22.49 29.67 -12.48
N SER A 9 21.24 29.23 -12.22
CA SER A 9 20.50 28.38 -13.16
C SER A 9 20.56 28.98 -14.57
N PRO A 10 20.74 28.16 -15.62
CA PRO A 10 20.70 28.65 -16.99
C PRO A 10 19.41 29.45 -17.22
N PRO A 11 19.46 30.53 -18.01
CA PRO A 11 18.29 31.37 -18.24
C PRO A 11 17.14 30.49 -18.74
N ALA A 12 15.97 30.66 -18.14
CA ALA A 12 14.78 29.88 -18.49
C ALA A 12 14.58 29.96 -20.01
N ALA A 13 14.52 28.80 -20.67
CA ALA A 13 14.21 28.73 -22.09
C ALA A 13 12.90 29.52 -22.33
N GLU A 14 12.92 30.43 -23.29
CA GLU A 14 11.78 31.25 -23.62
C GLU A 14 10.67 30.35 -24.16
N VAL A 15 9.68 30.03 -23.32
CA VAL A 15 8.57 29.15 -23.69
C VAL A 15 7.56 29.97 -24.48
N VAL A 16 7.64 29.89 -25.81
CA VAL A 16 6.64 30.45 -26.71
C VAL A 16 5.41 29.55 -26.69
N THR A 17 4.30 30.05 -26.16
CA THR A 17 3.02 29.34 -26.16
C THR A 17 2.26 29.64 -27.45
N VAL A 18 1.92 28.59 -28.20
CA VAL A 18 1.09 28.70 -29.41
C VAL A 18 -0.29 28.15 -29.11
N PRO A 19 -1.37 28.92 -29.35
CA PRO A 19 -2.74 28.42 -29.26
C PRO A 19 -2.94 27.21 -30.18
N ARG A 20 -3.55 26.14 -29.66
CA ARG A 20 -3.73 24.87 -30.39
C ARG A 20 -4.41 25.04 -31.75
N ILE A 21 -5.44 25.88 -31.82
CA ILE A 21 -6.16 26.21 -33.06
C ILE A 21 -5.21 26.78 -34.13
N LEU A 22 -4.25 27.62 -33.73
CA LEU A 22 -3.26 28.19 -34.64
C LEU A 22 -2.21 27.16 -35.04
N ALA A 23 -1.83 26.25 -34.15
CA ALA A 23 -0.90 25.17 -34.45
C ALA A 23 -1.51 24.14 -35.42
N GLU A 24 -2.77 23.76 -35.23
CA GLU A 24 -3.53 22.90 -36.14
C GLU A 24 -3.73 23.56 -37.51
N ALA A 25 -4.09 24.85 -37.54
CA ALA A 25 -4.22 25.59 -38.79
C ALA A 25 -2.87 25.72 -39.56
N ALA A 26 -1.76 25.91 -38.84
CA ALA A 26 -0.43 25.95 -39.43
C ALA A 26 0.01 24.59 -39.99
N LEU A 27 -0.36 23.50 -39.30
CA LEU A 27 -0.11 22.14 -39.76
C LEU A 27 -0.89 21.82 -41.04
N THR A 28 -2.17 22.17 -41.11
CA THR A 28 -2.98 22.03 -42.33
C THR A 28 -2.39 22.83 -43.49
N ALA A 29 -1.93 24.06 -43.22
CA ALA A 29 -1.27 24.89 -44.24
C ALA A 29 0.10 24.34 -44.70
N LEU A 30 0.80 23.58 -43.85
CA LEU A 30 2.05 22.90 -44.20
C LEU A 30 1.78 21.66 -45.07
N GLU A 31 0.72 20.92 -44.77
CA GLU A 31 0.24 19.79 -45.58
C GLU A 31 -0.13 20.26 -47.00
N ASP A 32 -0.90 21.34 -47.11
CA ASP A 32 -1.33 21.92 -48.39
C ASP A 32 -0.16 22.45 -49.24
N LYS A 33 0.95 22.83 -48.60
CA LYS A 33 2.16 23.35 -49.26
C LYS A 33 3.18 22.26 -49.61
N GLY A 34 2.86 21.00 -49.36
CA GLY A 34 3.71 19.86 -49.74
C GLY A 34 4.84 19.55 -48.75
N ALA A 35 4.63 19.80 -47.45
CA ALA A 35 5.53 19.32 -46.41
C ALA A 35 5.69 17.79 -46.49
N THR A 36 6.83 17.28 -46.00
CA THR A 36 7.08 15.84 -46.09
C THR A 36 6.10 15.07 -45.20
N PRO A 37 5.60 13.90 -45.64
CA PRO A 37 4.65 13.11 -44.84
C PRO A 37 5.18 12.77 -43.44
N SER A 38 6.50 12.64 -43.29
CA SER A 38 7.15 12.36 -41.99
C SER A 38 7.07 13.53 -41.02
N GLU A 39 7.23 14.78 -41.49
CA GLU A 39 7.15 15.99 -40.65
C GLU A 39 5.72 16.27 -40.23
N VAL A 40 4.78 16.09 -41.15
CA VAL A 40 3.34 16.19 -40.90
C VAL A 40 2.91 15.19 -39.83
N LEU A 41 3.36 13.93 -39.95
CA LEU A 41 2.99 12.87 -39.02
C LEU A 41 3.61 13.12 -37.63
N ALA A 42 4.86 13.60 -37.57
CA ALA A 42 5.49 14.00 -36.32
C ALA A 42 4.73 15.14 -35.62
N LEU A 43 4.34 16.18 -36.36
CA LEU A 43 3.60 17.32 -35.81
C LEU A 43 2.17 16.94 -35.39
N ARG A 44 1.50 16.05 -36.14
CA ARG A 44 0.22 15.47 -35.73
C ARG A 44 0.34 14.67 -34.45
N CYS A 45 1.39 13.88 -34.29
CA CYS A 45 1.65 13.15 -33.04
C CYS A 45 1.93 14.09 -31.86
N ILE A 46 2.59 15.23 -32.09
CA ILE A 46 2.85 16.25 -31.05
C ILE A 46 1.55 17.00 -30.66
N LEU A 47 0.66 17.23 -31.63
CA LEU A 47 -0.61 17.92 -31.43
C LEU A 47 -1.77 17.02 -31.00
N ALA A 48 -1.59 15.69 -31.09
CA ALA A 48 -2.54 14.72 -30.59
C ALA A 48 -2.75 14.94 -29.09
N GLU A 49 -4.00 14.83 -28.64
CA GLU A 49 -4.27 14.89 -27.21
C GLU A 49 -3.47 13.81 -26.50
N PRO A 50 -2.82 14.13 -25.37
CA PRO A 50 -2.23 13.10 -24.54
C PRO A 50 -3.36 12.19 -24.10
N VAL A 51 -3.46 11.03 -24.76
CA VAL A 51 -4.39 9.99 -24.36
C VAL A 51 -3.97 9.59 -22.96
N LEU A 52 -4.84 9.85 -21.98
CA LEU A 52 -4.63 9.41 -20.60
C LEU A 52 -4.55 7.89 -20.61
N GLN A 53 -3.35 7.34 -20.70
CA GLN A 53 -3.14 5.91 -20.70
C GLN A 53 -3.20 5.42 -19.25
N LEU A 54 -4.39 4.95 -18.86
CA LEU A 54 -4.65 4.32 -17.58
C LEU A 54 -4.13 2.88 -17.56
N TRP A 55 -3.84 2.36 -16.38
CA TRP A 55 -3.16 1.08 -16.19
C TRP A 55 -3.96 0.19 -15.24
N ALA A 56 -3.92 -1.10 -15.48
CA ALA A 56 -4.57 -2.10 -14.65
C ALA A 56 -3.64 -3.30 -14.43
N ILE A 57 -3.92 -4.07 -13.40
CA ILE A 57 -3.32 -5.40 -13.21
C ILE A 57 -4.32 -6.47 -13.62
N HIS A 58 -3.85 -7.46 -14.36
CA HIS A 58 -4.60 -8.67 -14.69
C HIS A 58 -3.95 -9.84 -13.96
N SER A 59 -4.67 -10.46 -13.04
CA SER A 59 -4.19 -11.63 -12.30
C SER A 59 -4.84 -12.91 -12.83
N VAL A 60 -4.11 -14.03 -12.87
CA VAL A 60 -4.61 -15.33 -13.39
C VAL A 60 -5.57 -16.03 -12.41
N GLY A 61 -6.73 -15.41 -12.22
CA GLY A 61 -8.04 -16.06 -12.01
C GLY A 61 -8.97 -15.60 -13.14
N PRO A 62 -10.06 -16.32 -13.46
CA PRO A 62 -10.93 -15.90 -14.55
C PRO A 62 -11.58 -14.53 -14.24
N GLY A 63 -11.05 -13.46 -14.85
CA GLY A 63 -11.69 -12.14 -14.92
C GLY A 63 -11.30 -11.11 -13.86
N GLU A 64 -10.25 -11.34 -13.06
CA GLU A 64 -9.84 -10.38 -12.02
C GLU A 64 -8.82 -9.37 -12.58
N GLU A 65 -9.37 -8.31 -13.18
CA GLU A 65 -8.67 -7.10 -13.57
C GLU A 65 -8.90 -6.02 -12.49
N TYR A 66 -7.85 -5.30 -12.10
CA TYR A 66 -7.96 -4.22 -11.11
C TYR A 66 -7.37 -2.92 -11.63
N PRO A 67 -8.08 -1.78 -11.56
CA PRO A 67 -7.58 -0.49 -11.98
C PRO A 67 -6.46 0.01 -11.06
N CYS A 68 -5.50 0.74 -11.63
CA CYS A 68 -4.33 1.27 -10.94
C CYS A 68 -4.10 2.75 -11.30
N LEU A 69 -3.60 3.52 -10.34
CA LEU A 69 -3.45 4.98 -10.49
C LEU A 69 -2.51 5.35 -11.64
N ASN A 70 -1.43 4.58 -11.80
CA ASN A 70 -0.44 4.75 -12.86
C ASN A 70 0.30 3.44 -13.09
N ARG A 71 1.19 3.43 -14.08
CA ARG A 71 2.00 2.25 -14.42
C ARG A 71 2.87 1.77 -13.26
N GLU A 72 3.50 2.67 -12.51
CA GLU A 72 4.38 2.32 -11.39
C GLU A 72 3.59 1.64 -10.25
N ASP A 73 2.38 2.12 -9.98
CA ASP A 73 1.45 1.54 -9.02
C ASP A 73 1.02 0.13 -9.48
N ALA A 74 0.69 -0.04 -10.77
CA ALA A 74 0.37 -1.34 -11.33
C ALA A 74 1.55 -2.33 -11.22
N GLU A 75 2.77 -1.89 -11.53
CA GLU A 75 3.99 -2.69 -11.40
C GLU A 75 4.29 -3.06 -9.95
N ARG A 76 4.11 -2.12 -9.02
CA ARG A 76 4.26 -2.35 -7.58
C ARG A 76 3.23 -3.37 -7.07
N ARG A 77 1.94 -3.15 -7.33
CA ARG A 77 0.86 -4.07 -6.90
C ARG A 77 1.05 -5.46 -7.51
N ALA A 78 1.42 -5.55 -8.79
CA ALA A 78 1.73 -6.83 -9.42
C ALA A 78 2.93 -7.55 -8.80
N LYS A 79 3.91 -6.81 -8.26
CA LYS A 79 5.04 -7.40 -7.53
C LYS A 79 4.62 -7.87 -6.14
N GLU A 80 3.80 -7.08 -5.43
CA GLU A 80 3.28 -7.42 -4.11
C GLU A 80 2.40 -8.68 -4.15
N LEU A 81 1.52 -8.80 -5.14
CA LEU A 81 0.68 -10.00 -5.35
C LEU A 81 1.51 -11.25 -5.63
N ARG A 82 2.54 -11.14 -6.49
CA ARG A 82 3.47 -12.24 -6.74
C ARG A 82 4.21 -12.66 -5.47
N ALA A 83 4.71 -11.71 -4.70
CA ALA A 83 5.39 -11.98 -3.44
C ALA A 83 4.46 -12.66 -2.42
N MET A 84 3.19 -12.25 -2.35
CA MET A 84 2.18 -12.90 -1.51
C MET A 84 1.92 -14.35 -1.96
N GLY A 85 1.87 -14.60 -3.27
CA GLY A 85 1.78 -15.95 -3.80
C GLY A 85 2.95 -16.84 -3.39
N ASP A 86 4.17 -16.30 -3.44
CA ASP A 86 5.39 -16.99 -3.04
C ASP A 86 5.42 -17.30 -1.53
N THR A 87 4.99 -16.36 -0.68
CA THR A 87 4.91 -16.59 0.77
C THR A 87 3.87 -17.65 1.11
N MET A 88 2.68 -17.62 0.50
CA MET A 88 1.65 -18.65 0.68
C MET A 88 2.14 -20.03 0.25
N LYS A 89 2.84 -20.09 -0.89
CA LYS A 89 3.47 -21.32 -1.38
C LYS A 89 4.46 -21.87 -0.36
N ALA A 90 5.35 -21.01 0.17
CA ALA A 90 6.33 -21.38 1.17
C ALA A 90 5.69 -21.86 2.48
N GLU A 91 4.62 -21.21 2.95
CA GLU A 91 3.88 -21.63 4.14
C GLU A 91 3.24 -23.02 3.98
N ARG A 92 2.66 -23.32 2.82
CA ARG A 92 2.09 -24.65 2.55
C ARG A 92 3.16 -25.74 2.54
N ILE A 93 4.32 -25.47 1.93
CA ILE A 93 5.47 -26.38 1.96
C ILE A 93 5.91 -26.61 3.41
N ALA A 94 5.98 -25.55 4.23
CA ALA A 94 6.36 -25.65 5.63
C ALA A 94 5.36 -26.46 6.47
N ARG A 95 4.07 -26.45 6.10
CA ARG A 95 3.02 -27.29 6.72
C ARG A 95 3.00 -28.73 6.19
N GLY A 96 3.84 -29.07 5.22
CA GLY A 96 3.92 -30.39 4.61
C GLY A 96 2.78 -30.67 3.61
N GLU A 97 2.11 -29.63 3.11
CA GLU A 97 1.04 -29.76 2.13
C GLU A 97 1.61 -29.87 0.70
N SER A 98 0.91 -30.61 -0.18
CA SER A 98 1.32 -30.73 -1.59
C SER A 98 1.05 -29.42 -2.35
N VAL A 99 2.04 -29.03 -3.15
CA VAL A 99 2.04 -27.82 -3.99
C VAL A 99 2.12 -28.20 -5.47
N GLU A 100 1.99 -29.48 -5.82
CA GLU A 100 2.13 -29.99 -7.20
C GLU A 100 1.13 -29.39 -8.19
N HIS A 101 -0.02 -28.92 -7.70
CA HIS A 101 -1.06 -28.27 -8.51
C HIS A 101 -1.16 -26.76 -8.26
N TRP A 102 -0.16 -26.14 -7.65
CA TRP A 102 -0.15 -24.69 -7.46
C TRP A 102 0.17 -24.01 -8.80
N PRO A 103 -0.81 -23.34 -9.45
CA PRO A 103 -0.53 -22.61 -10.68
C PRO A 103 0.44 -21.47 -10.38
N ASP A 104 1.33 -21.16 -11.32
CA ASP A 104 2.19 -19.99 -11.19
C ASP A 104 1.29 -18.74 -11.13
N TRP A 105 1.41 -17.99 -10.03
CA TRP A 105 0.63 -16.77 -9.84
C TRP A 105 1.22 -15.69 -10.74
N VAL A 106 0.63 -15.54 -11.93
CA VAL A 106 1.03 -14.52 -12.91
C VAL A 106 0.15 -13.29 -12.73
N THR A 107 0.78 -12.15 -12.47
CA THR A 107 0.12 -10.85 -12.46
C THR A 107 0.76 -9.98 -13.53
N ASN A 108 -0.03 -9.64 -14.55
CA ASN A 108 0.41 -8.84 -15.69
C ASN A 108 -0.06 -7.40 -15.54
N VAL A 109 0.78 -6.46 -15.94
CA VAL A 109 0.42 -5.05 -16.04
C VAL A 109 -0.10 -4.82 -17.46
N VAL A 110 -1.35 -4.38 -17.56
CA VAL A 110 -2.05 -4.16 -18.83
C VAL A 110 -2.56 -2.72 -18.91
N PRO A 111 -2.76 -2.16 -20.11
CA PRO A 111 -3.56 -0.94 -20.24
C PRO A 111 -4.95 -1.16 -19.65
N SER A 112 -5.53 -0.12 -19.06
CA SER A 112 -6.89 -0.18 -18.53
C SER A 112 -7.87 -0.62 -19.63
N PRO A 113 -8.67 -1.67 -19.41
CA PRO A 113 -9.72 -2.10 -20.33
C PRO A 113 -10.98 -1.22 -20.25
N TRP A 114 -11.12 -0.44 -19.16
CA TRP A 114 -12.27 0.45 -18.92
C TRP A 114 -12.05 1.86 -19.46
N GLU A 115 -13.18 2.52 -19.75
CA GLU A 115 -13.21 3.96 -20.00
C GLU A 115 -12.74 4.73 -18.76
N PRO A 116 -12.12 5.92 -18.91
CA PRO A 116 -11.56 6.66 -17.78
C PRO A 116 -12.54 6.92 -16.64
N ALA A 117 -13.81 7.19 -16.93
CA ALA A 117 -14.83 7.41 -15.91
C ALA A 117 -15.09 6.13 -15.08
N GLU A 118 -15.30 5.01 -15.74
CA GLU A 118 -15.51 3.69 -15.11
C GLU A 118 -14.28 3.26 -14.32
N HIS A 119 -13.08 3.48 -14.86
CA HIS A 119 -11.82 3.18 -14.18
C HIS A 119 -11.71 3.89 -12.81
N PHE A 120 -11.99 5.20 -12.78
CA PHE A 120 -11.92 5.96 -11.53
C PHE A 120 -13.08 5.67 -10.58
N GLU A 121 -14.25 5.30 -11.11
CA GLU A 121 -15.39 4.85 -10.29
C GLU A 121 -15.04 3.57 -9.53
N ILE A 122 -14.54 2.55 -10.23
CA ILE A 122 -14.10 1.28 -9.62
C ILE A 122 -13.01 1.54 -8.56
N MET A 123 -12.01 2.38 -8.88
CA MET A 123 -10.98 2.75 -7.90
C MET A 123 -11.55 3.43 -6.66
N ALA A 124 -12.51 4.35 -6.84
CA ALA A 124 -13.11 5.07 -5.74
C ALA A 124 -13.90 4.13 -4.82
N GLU A 125 -14.64 3.18 -5.40
CA GLU A 125 -15.36 2.14 -4.66
C GLU A 125 -14.39 1.27 -3.84
N GLU A 126 -13.35 0.73 -4.47
CA GLU A 126 -12.32 -0.07 -3.77
C GLU A 126 -11.69 0.70 -2.60
N TRP A 127 -11.32 1.96 -2.82
CA TRP A 127 -10.70 2.78 -1.77
C TRP A 127 -11.66 3.11 -0.65
N MET A 128 -12.95 3.28 -0.95
CA MET A 128 -13.97 3.48 0.08
C MET A 128 -14.16 2.22 0.92
N GLU A 129 -14.21 1.04 0.30
CA GLU A 129 -14.30 -0.24 0.99
C GLU A 129 -13.07 -0.49 1.87
N ASP A 130 -11.87 -0.27 1.34
CA ASP A 130 -10.62 -0.36 2.09
C ASP A 130 -10.60 0.60 3.28
N ALA A 131 -11.03 1.85 3.08
CA ALA A 131 -11.11 2.84 4.15
C ALA A 131 -12.14 2.46 5.23
N ASP A 132 -13.27 1.86 4.85
CA ASP A 132 -14.26 1.34 5.79
C ASP A 132 -13.71 0.14 6.58
N GLN A 133 -13.00 -0.77 5.91
CA GLN A 133 -12.39 -1.93 6.55
C GLN A 133 -11.28 -1.53 7.53
N LEU A 134 -10.41 -0.60 7.13
CA LEU A 134 -9.38 -0.04 8.00
C LEU A 134 -10.00 0.65 9.23
N ARG A 135 -11.08 1.40 9.05
CA ARG A 135 -11.80 2.02 10.18
C ARG A 135 -12.34 0.98 11.15
N LYS A 136 -12.96 -0.10 10.65
CA LYS A 136 -13.46 -1.20 11.49
C LYS A 136 -12.34 -1.87 12.29
N GLU A 137 -11.21 -2.20 11.64
CA GLU A 137 -10.08 -2.83 12.31
C GLU A 137 -9.42 -1.88 13.33
N VAL A 138 -9.31 -0.59 13.03
CA VAL A 138 -8.79 0.41 13.99
C VAL A 138 -9.68 0.50 15.23
N ILE A 139 -11.01 0.52 15.07
CA ILE A 139 -11.96 0.52 16.19
C ILE A 139 -11.74 -0.74 17.05
N LYS A 140 -11.72 -1.90 16.41
CA LYS A 140 -11.52 -3.20 17.09
C LYS A 140 -10.20 -3.25 17.86
N LEU A 141 -9.09 -2.85 17.23
CA LEU A 141 -7.77 -2.82 17.89
C LEU A 141 -7.75 -1.81 19.04
N THR A 142 -8.42 -0.67 18.88
CA THR A 142 -8.53 0.34 19.95
C THR A 142 -9.29 -0.21 21.15
N ASP A 143 -10.39 -0.94 20.92
CA ASP A 143 -11.18 -1.53 21.99
C ASP A 143 -10.44 -2.68 22.69
N GLN A 144 -9.76 -3.55 21.92
CA GLN A 144 -8.87 -4.57 22.48
C GLN A 144 -7.74 -3.96 23.32
N SER A 145 -7.18 -2.83 22.88
CA SER A 145 -6.15 -2.10 23.63
C SER A 145 -6.69 -1.56 24.96
N LYS A 146 -7.92 -1.01 24.97
CA LYS A 146 -8.57 -0.56 26.22
C LYS A 146 -8.81 -1.72 27.18
N GLU A 147 -9.33 -2.84 26.68
CA GLU A 147 -9.60 -4.03 27.50
C GLU A 147 -8.31 -4.60 28.10
N LEU A 148 -7.23 -4.65 27.30
CA LEU A 148 -5.91 -5.07 27.76
C LEU A 148 -5.36 -4.11 28.83
N LEU A 149 -5.47 -2.80 28.63
CA LEU A 149 -5.05 -1.80 29.60
C LEU A 149 -5.81 -1.91 30.92
N GLU A 150 -7.12 -2.14 30.86
CA GLU A 150 -7.94 -2.37 32.06
C GLU A 150 -7.51 -3.64 32.80
N SER A 151 -7.30 -4.73 32.05
CA SER A 151 -6.83 -6.02 32.60
C SER A 151 -5.47 -5.89 33.27
N LEU A 152 -4.52 -5.20 32.64
CA LEU A 152 -3.20 -4.94 33.19
C LEU A 152 -3.26 -4.04 34.43
N THR A 153 -4.12 -3.01 34.42
CA THR A 153 -4.33 -2.12 35.56
C THR A 153 -4.88 -2.88 36.76
N ASN A 154 -5.87 -3.76 36.53
CA ASN A 154 -6.44 -4.62 37.55
C ASN A 154 -5.40 -5.59 38.13
N LEU A 155 -4.59 -6.22 37.27
CA LEU A 155 -3.50 -7.11 37.69
C LEU A 155 -2.48 -6.37 38.59
N VAL A 156 -2.07 -5.17 38.19
CA VAL A 156 -1.15 -4.33 38.98
C VAL A 156 -1.79 -3.94 40.31
N GLY A 157 -3.09 -3.61 40.33
CA GLY A 157 -3.85 -3.34 41.54
C GLY A 157 -3.86 -4.52 42.51
N LEU A 158 -4.13 -5.72 42.00
CA LEU A 158 -4.09 -6.97 42.79
C LEU A 158 -2.70 -7.26 43.33
N ALA A 159 -1.65 -7.10 42.51
CA ALA A 159 -0.27 -7.28 42.95
C ALA A 159 0.11 -6.31 44.08
N ARG A 160 -0.32 -5.05 44.01
CA ARG A 160 -0.13 -4.06 45.09
C ARG A 160 -0.87 -4.43 46.36
N LEU A 161 -2.12 -4.89 46.25
CA LEU A 161 -2.91 -5.34 47.41
C LEU A 161 -2.29 -6.59 48.07
N GLY A 162 -1.80 -7.53 47.27
CA GLY A 162 -1.07 -8.70 47.76
C GLY A 162 0.20 -8.28 48.51
N SER A 163 1.00 -7.41 47.90
CA SER A 163 2.23 -6.88 48.51
C SER A 163 1.97 -6.18 49.85
N ALA A 164 0.96 -5.30 49.92
CA ALA A 164 0.60 -4.59 51.15
C ALA A 164 0.12 -5.52 52.30
N ARG A 165 -0.26 -6.77 51.98
CA ARG A 165 -0.67 -7.76 52.98
C ARG A 165 0.42 -8.78 53.30
N LEU A 166 1.53 -8.83 52.56
CA LEU A 166 2.63 -9.78 52.77
C LEU A 166 3.17 -9.69 54.20
N ASP A 167 3.37 -8.49 54.75
CA ASP A 167 3.87 -8.32 56.11
C ASP A 167 2.92 -8.92 57.16
N LYS A 168 1.61 -8.83 56.92
CA LYS A 168 0.59 -9.42 57.80
C LYS A 168 0.55 -10.94 57.68
N TYR A 169 0.69 -11.48 56.47
CA TYR A 169 0.78 -12.92 56.26
C TYR A 169 2.06 -13.48 56.89
N ASN A 170 3.20 -12.84 56.70
CA ASN A 170 4.48 -13.20 57.31
C ASN A 170 4.40 -13.15 58.85
N ALA A 171 3.81 -12.10 59.42
CA ALA A 171 3.59 -11.99 60.86
C ALA A 171 2.66 -13.09 61.40
N ALA A 172 1.65 -13.51 60.63
CA ALA A 172 0.75 -14.60 61.01
C ALA A 172 1.37 -16.00 60.86
N LEU A 173 2.36 -16.16 59.96
CA LEU A 173 3.10 -17.40 59.73
C LEU A 173 4.24 -17.61 60.74
N ALA A 174 4.86 -16.53 61.23
CA ALA A 174 5.98 -16.59 62.17
C ALA A 174 5.76 -17.48 63.41
N PRO A 175 4.57 -17.50 64.06
CA PRO A 175 4.31 -18.40 65.18
C PRO A 175 4.30 -19.88 64.77
N ALA A 176 3.76 -20.19 63.59
CA ALA A 176 3.71 -21.57 63.08
C ALA A 176 5.12 -22.06 62.69
N GLU A 177 5.93 -21.19 62.06
CA GLU A 177 7.33 -21.48 61.75
C GLU A 177 8.16 -21.71 63.01
N ALA A 178 7.94 -20.92 64.07
CA ALA A 178 8.61 -21.10 65.35
C ALA A 178 8.26 -22.45 66.02
N VAL A 179 7.00 -22.90 65.91
CA VAL A 179 6.56 -24.21 66.42
C VAL A 179 7.21 -25.35 65.63
N ILE A 180 7.25 -25.24 64.30
CA ILE A 180 7.88 -26.25 63.42
C ILE A 180 9.39 -26.33 63.69
N ALA A 181 10.08 -25.20 63.77
CA ALA A 181 11.52 -25.16 64.06
C ALA A 181 11.85 -25.77 65.43
N LYS A 182 11.00 -25.56 66.43
CA LYS A 182 11.14 -26.16 67.76
C LYS A 182 10.83 -27.67 67.77
N ALA A 183 9.97 -28.15 66.89
CA ALA A 183 9.66 -29.58 66.74
C ALA A 183 10.72 -30.34 65.92
N ALA A 184 11.59 -29.63 65.20
CA ALA A 184 12.66 -30.18 64.37
C ALA A 184 14.05 -30.19 65.06
N GLN A 185 14.16 -29.69 66.30
CA GLN A 185 15.33 -29.79 67.18
C GLN A 185 15.13 -30.91 68.20
#